data_AF-A0A933Z3S9-F1
#
_entry.id   AF-A0A933Z3S9-F1
#
_cell.length_a   1.000
_cell.length_b   1.000
_cell.length_c   1.000
_cell.angle_alpha   90.00
_cell.angle_beta   90.00
_cell.angle_gamma   90.00
#
_symmetry.space_group_name_H-M   'P 1'
#
loop_
_entity.id
_entity.type
_entity.pdbx_description
1 polymer ?
#
loop_
_entity_poly.entity_id
_entity_poly.type
_entity_poly.pdbx_seq_one_letter_code
_entity_poly.pdbx_strand_id
1 'polypeptide(L)' 'MPLLTGLELARRLHQQRPGLPVILTTGFSDQLTPESLQEAGVAAVLLKPASAAEMARQVRRVLDHQG' A
#
# COMPACT_ATOMS: atom_id res chain seq x y z
N MET A 1 -7.16 -11.50 4.32
CA MET A 1 -8.04 -12.09 3.30
C MET A 1 -7.65 -13.54 3.17
N PRO A 2 -8.59 -14.51 3.20
CA PRO A 2 -8.25 -15.89 2.86
C PRO A 2 -7.85 -15.95 1.38
N LEU A 3 -6.85 -16.76 1.04
CA LEU A 3 -6.36 -17.05 -0.33
C LEU A 3 -5.48 -16.01 -1.05
N LEU A 4 -5.51 -14.73 -0.67
CA LEU A 4 -4.68 -13.70 -1.31
C LEU A 4 -4.18 -12.69 -0.27
N THR A 5 -2.88 -12.42 -0.28
CA THR A 5 -2.28 -11.39 0.57
C THR A 5 -2.53 -9.99 -0.01
N GLY A 6 -2.48 -8.97 0.85
CA GLY A 6 -2.56 -7.57 0.38
C GLY A 6 -1.40 -7.20 -0.55
N LEU A 7 -0.23 -7.82 -0.37
CA LEU A 7 0.95 -7.61 -1.21
C LEU A 7 0.77 -8.19 -2.61
N GLU A 8 0.24 -9.41 -2.72
CA GLU A 8 -0.06 -10.02 -4.03
C GLU A 8 -1.13 -9.24 -4.79
N LEU A 9 -2.16 -8.74 -4.08
CA LEU A 9 -3.16 -7.86 -4.67
C LEU A 9 -2.53 -6.56 -5.19
N ALA A 10 -1.67 -5.91 -4.39
CA ALA A 10 -0.97 -4.70 -4.80
C ALA A 10 -0.15 -4.93 -6.07
N ARG A 11 0.63 -6.02 -6.13
CA ARG A 11 1.43 -6.38 -7.31
C ARG A 11 0.57 -6.57 -8.56
N ARG A 12 -0.58 -7.25 -8.45
CA ARG A 12 -1.52 -7.43 -9.59
C ARG A 12 -2.13 -6.10 -10.05
N LEU A 13 -2.51 -5.23 -9.12
CA LEU A 13 -3.03 -3.91 -9.44
C LEU A 13 -1.98 -3.03 -10.12
N HIS A 14 -0.74 -3.07 -9.65
CA HIS A 14 0.37 -2.32 -10.24
C HIS A 14 0.63 -2.75 -11.70
N GLN A 15 0.63 -4.06 -11.97
CA GLN A 15 0.78 -4.59 -13.33
C GLN A 15 -0.36 -4.19 -14.27
N GLN A 16 -1.60 -4.14 -13.77
CA GLN A 16 -2.77 -3.80 -14.59
C GLN A 16 -2.99 -2.30 -14.74
N ARG A 17 -2.64 -1.51 -13.72
CA ARG A 17 -2.81 -0.05 -13.66
C ARG A 17 -1.64 0.60 -12.92
N PRO A 18 -0.49 0.80 -13.57
CA PRO A 18 0.69 1.38 -12.94
C PRO A 18 0.47 2.76 -12.31
N GLY A 19 -0.49 3.54 -12.82
CA GLY A 19 -0.84 4.86 -12.28
C GLY A 19 -1.78 4.83 -11.07
N LEU A 20 -2.33 3.68 -10.66
CA LEU A 20 -3.19 3.58 -9.48
C LEU A 20 -2.33 3.48 -8.22
N PRO A 21 -2.35 4.47 -7.32
CA PRO A 21 -1.57 4.38 -6.10
C PRO A 21 -2.19 3.39 -5.11
N VAL A 22 -1.35 2.56 -4.48
CA VAL A 22 -1.77 1.57 -3.49
C VAL A 22 -1.17 1.89 -2.13
N ILE A 23 -2.01 1.98 -1.09
CA ILE A 23 -1.58 2.08 0.31
C ILE A 23 -1.88 0.75 1.00
N LEU A 24 -0.85 0.07 1.50
CA LEU A 24 -1.01 -1.20 2.20
C LEU A 24 -1.21 -0.96 3.70
N THR A 25 -2.23 -1.57 4.30
CA THR A 25 -2.47 -1.47 5.75
C THR A 25 -2.09 -2.78 6.46
N THR A 26 -1.18 -2.75 7.44
CA THR A 26 -0.73 -3.98 8.13
C THR A 26 -0.59 -3.81 9.65
N GLY A 27 -0.86 -4.86 10.42
CA GLY A 27 -0.47 -4.96 11.83
C GLY A 27 0.77 -5.83 12.05
N PHE A 28 1.33 -6.38 10.96
CA PHE A 28 2.48 -7.29 10.96
C PHE A 28 3.50 -6.82 9.92
N SER A 29 4.73 -6.50 10.35
CA SER A 29 5.78 -5.93 9.51
C SER A 29 6.73 -6.97 8.91
N ASP A 30 6.80 -8.17 9.49
CA ASP A 30 7.94 -9.07 9.31
C ASP A 30 8.07 -9.66 7.89
N GLN A 31 7.03 -9.52 7.06
CA GLN A 31 7.00 -9.97 5.67
C GLN A 31 7.06 -8.82 4.65
N LEU A 32 7.11 -7.56 5.10
CA LEU A 32 7.13 -6.38 4.23
C LEU A 32 8.54 -5.79 4.19
N THR A 33 9.39 -6.36 3.35
CA THR A 33 10.70 -5.76 3.07
C THR A 33 10.55 -4.58 2.12
N PRO A 34 11.47 -3.60 2.13
CA PRO A 34 11.48 -2.49 1.17
C PRO A 34 11.42 -2.97 -0.28
N GLU A 35 12.14 -4.04 -0.61
CA GLU A 35 12.19 -4.63 -1.96
C GLU A 35 10.82 -5.19 -2.35
N SER A 36 10.17 -5.93 -1.45
CA SER A 36 8.86 -6.52 -1.70
C SER A 36 7.77 -5.47 -1.96
N LEU A 37 7.83 -4.33 -1.24
CA LEU A 37 6.91 -3.22 -1.39
C LEU A 37 7.12 -2.47 -2.71
N GLN A 38 8.39 -2.26 -3.07
CA GLN A 38 8.78 -1.62 -4.32
C GLN A 38 8.34 -2.46 -5.53
N GLU A 39 8.62 -3.76 -5.54
CA GLU A 39 8.19 -4.67 -6.60
C GLU A 39 6.66 -4.78 -6.74
N ALA A 40 5.94 -4.60 -5.64
CA ALA A 40 4.48 -4.61 -5.64
C ALA A 40 3.86 -3.25 -6.03
N GLY A 41 4.66 -2.21 -6.27
CA GLY A 41 4.18 -0.88 -6.60
C GLY A 41 3.41 -0.20 -5.46
N VAL A 42 3.74 -0.52 -4.20
CA VAL A 42 3.10 0.06 -3.03
C VAL A 42 3.63 1.47 -2.80
N ALA A 43 2.74 2.47 -2.78
CA ALA A 43 3.09 3.87 -2.61
C ALA A 43 3.30 4.27 -1.15
N ALA A 44 2.62 3.60 -0.22
CA ALA A 44 2.79 3.81 1.22
C ALA A 44 2.32 2.60 2.03
N VAL A 45 2.83 2.48 3.25
CA VAL A 45 2.36 1.53 4.25
C VAL A 45 1.76 2.29 5.43
N LEU A 46 0.61 1.83 5.91
CA LEU A 46 -0.07 2.37 7.08
C LEU A 46 -0.20 1.26 8.15
N LEU A 47 0.47 1.44 9.28
CA LEU A 47 0.45 0.50 10.40
C LEU A 47 -0.90 0.53 11.11
N LYS A 48 -1.41 -0.65 11.46
CA LYS A 48 -2.61 -0.83 12.27
C LYS A 48 -2.24 -0.84 13.76
N PRO A 49 -3.10 -0.28 14.64
CA PRO A 49 -4.29 0.50 14.30
C PRO A 49 -3.89 1.89 13.78
N ALA A 50 -4.65 2.39 12.81
CA ALA A 50 -4.52 3.76 12.30
C ALA A 50 -5.83 4.51 12.50
N SER A 51 -5.73 5.77 12.91
CA SER A 51 -6.85 6.69 12.99
C SER A 51 -7.33 7.13 11.59
N ALA A 52 -8.57 7.60 11.50
CA ALA A 52 -9.10 8.19 10.28
C ALA A 52 -8.27 9.40 9.80
N ALA A 53 -7.72 10.19 10.73
CA ALA A 53 -6.88 11.33 10.42
C ALA A 53 -5.54 10.90 9.78
N GLU A 54 -4.91 9.84 10.28
CA GLU A 54 -3.68 9.29 9.68
C GLU A 54 -3.95 8.73 8.29
N MET A 55 -5.05 8.00 8.11
CA MET A 55 -5.47 7.49 6.81
C MET A 55 -5.70 8.63 5.82
N ALA A 56 -6.45 9.67 6.21
CA ALA A 56 -6.72 10.82 5.36
C ALA A 56 -5.44 11.55 4.93
N ARG A 57 -4.47 11.71 5.85
CA ARG A 57 -3.16 12.30 5.53
C ARG A 57 -2.38 11.45 4.53
N GLN A 58 -2.35 10.13 4.70
CA GLN A 58 -1.64 9.26 3.76
C GLN A 58 -2.29 9.23 2.38
N VAL A 59 -3.63 9.20 2.31
CA VAL A 59 -4.36 9.31 1.04
C VAL A 59 -4.03 10.63 0.35
N ARG A 60 -4.10 11.76 1.08
CA ARG A 60 -3.75 13.08 0.54
C ARG A 60 -2.33 13.11 0.01
N ARG A 61 -1.36 12.67 0.82
CA ARG A 61 0.06 12.61 0.45
C ARG A 61 0.24 11.86 -0.85
N VAL A 62 -0.28 10.64 -0.96
CA VAL A 62 -0.05 9.79 -2.14
C VAL A 62 -0.71 10.35 -3.40
N LEU A 63 -1.88 10.98 -3.28
CA LEU A 63 -2.54 11.63 -4.42
C LEU A 63 -1.82 12.90 -4.89
N ASP A 64 -1.26 13.69 -3.97
CA ASP A 64 -0.57 14.93 -4.32
C ASP A 64 0.79 14.68 -5.02
N HIS A 65 1.39 13.48 -4.86
CA HIS A 65 2.62 13.08 -5.57
C HIS A 65 2.35 12.51 -6.98
N GLN A 66 1.09 12.45 -7.41
CA GLN A 66 0.71 12.05 -8.78
C GLN A 66 0.54 13.24 -9.74
N GLY A 67 0.86 14.45 -9.28
CA GLY A 67 0.89 15.69 -10.08
C GLY A 67 2.25 16.03 -10.63
#